data_AF-A0A967JJF5-F1
#
_entry.id   AF-A0A967JJF5-F1
#
_cell.length_a   1.000
_cell.length_b   1.000
_cell.length_c   1.000
_cell.angle_alpha   90.00
_cell.angle_beta   90.00
_cell.angle_gamma   90.00
#
_symmetry.space_group_name_H-M   'P 1'
#
loop_
_entity.id
_entity.type
_entity.pdbx_description
1 polymer ?
#
loop_
_entity_poly.entity_id
_entity_poly.type
_entity_poly.pdbx_seq_one_letter_code
_entity_poly.pdbx_strand_id
1 'polypeptide(L)' 'DDRDGDTVVDRDRCIGCGLCVSACDYDAVRLQRRPETKTPPRTQNRLYTKITMERYGLLGTAGMVGKNLLGMKV' A
#
# COMPACT_ATOMS: atom_id res chain seq x y z
N ASP A 1 -9.71 3.74 31.26
CA ASP A 1 -10.59 3.66 30.08
C ASP A 1 -9.84 2.84 29.05
N ASP A 2 -9.84 1.54 29.30
CA ASP A 2 -8.87 0.56 28.81
C ASP A 2 -9.44 -0.18 27.61
N ARG A 3 -9.51 0.51 26.46
CA ARG A 3 -9.87 -0.11 25.18
C ARG A 3 -8.63 -0.69 24.51
N ASP A 4 -8.00 -1.65 25.17
CA ASP A 4 -6.85 -2.42 24.64
C ASP A 4 -7.28 -3.72 23.91
N GLY A 5 -8.58 -3.87 23.64
CA GLY A 5 -9.16 -5.06 23.00
C GLY A 5 -9.80 -4.83 21.62
N ASP A 6 -9.94 -3.59 21.17
CA ASP A 6 -10.61 -3.28 19.91
C ASP A 6 -9.66 -3.39 18.71
N THR A 7 -10.04 -4.18 17.71
CA THR A 7 -9.30 -4.27 16.44
C THR A 7 -9.75 -3.15 15.51
N VAL A 8 -8.81 -2.29 15.10
CA VAL A 8 -9.09 -1.13 14.24
C VAL A 8 -8.54 -1.36 12.83
N VAL A 9 -9.37 -1.12 11.82
CA VAL A 9 -8.96 -1.15 10.41
C VAL A 9 -8.53 0.25 9.97
N ASP A 10 -7.26 0.40 9.62
CA ASP A 10 -6.76 1.57 8.88
C ASP A 10 -7.27 1.52 7.43
N ARG A 11 -8.22 2.40 7.11
CA ARG A 11 -8.88 2.48 5.80
C ARG A 11 -7.97 2.98 4.68
N ASP A 12 -6.91 3.72 5.01
CA ASP A 12 -5.95 4.22 4.02
C ASP A 12 -4.99 3.13 3.58
N ARG A 13 -4.71 2.17 4.46
CA ARG A 13 -3.87 0.99 4.18
C ARG A 13 -4.66 -0.24 3.74
N CYS A 14 -5.98 -0.28 3.96
CA CYS A 14 -6.83 -1.40 3.58
C CYS A 14 -6.87 -1.59 2.05
N ILE A 15 -6.44 -2.77 1.59
CA ILE A 15 -6.48 -3.16 0.16
C ILE A 15 -7.74 -3.97 -0.21
N GLY A 16 -8.60 -4.26 0.76
CA GLY A 16 -9.85 -4.99 0.54
C GLY A 16 -9.67 -6.49 0.28
N CYS A 17 -8.62 -7.13 0.81
CA CYS A 17 -8.36 -8.55 0.58
C CYS A 17 -9.37 -9.51 1.25
N GLY A 18 -10.12 -9.04 2.25
CA GLY A 18 -11.19 -9.82 2.90
C GLY A 18 -10.74 -10.82 3.95
N LEU A 19 -9.43 -10.97 4.21
CA LEU A 19 -8.92 -11.90 5.22
C LEU A 19 -9.52 -11.67 6.62
N CYS A 20 -9.74 -10.40 7.00
CA CYS A 20 -10.38 -10.06 8.27
C CYS A 20 -11.86 -10.46 8.35
N VAL A 21 -12.58 -10.45 7.22
CA VAL A 21 -14.00 -10.86 7.16
C VAL A 21 -14.08 -12.38 7.30
N SER A 22 -13.28 -13.11 6.53
CA SER A 22 -13.26 -14.58 6.58
C SER A 22 -12.82 -15.14 7.93
N ALA A 23 -11.98 -14.42 8.66
CA ALA A 23 -11.50 -14.83 9.99
C ALA A 23 -12.47 -14.47 11.13
N CYS A 24 -13.52 -13.70 10.88
CA CYS A 24 -14.41 -13.19 11.92
C CYS A 24 -15.62 -14.11 12.11
N ASP A 25 -15.60 -14.94 13.15
CA ASP A 25 -16.71 -15.85 13.48
C ASP A 25 -18.02 -15.13 13.87
N TYR A 26 -17.93 -13.85 14.24
CA TYR A 26 -19.05 -13.03 14.72
C TYR A 26 -19.61 -12.08 13.66
N ASP A 27 -19.13 -12.13 12.41
CA ASP A 27 -19.53 -11.22 11.31
C ASP A 27 -19.46 -9.73 11.69
N ALA A 28 -18.52 -9.36 12.58
CA ALA A 28 -18.39 -8.00 13.12
C ALA A 28 -17.85 -6.99 12.08
N VAL A 29 -17.28 -7.47 10.98
CA VAL A 29 -16.68 -6.65 9.92
C VAL A 29 -17.17 -7.07 8.55
N ARG A 30 -17.41 -6.10 7.66
CA ARG A 30 -17.85 -6.34 6.29
C ARG A 30 -17.03 -5.54 5.30
N LEU A 31 -16.82 -6.12 4.10
CA LEU A 31 -16.20 -5.41 2.99
C LEU A 31 -17.22 -4.53 2.27
N GLN A 32 -16.84 -3.27 2.05
CA GLN A 32 -17.59 -2.35 1.20
C GLN A 32 -16.71 -1.89 0.04
N ARG A 33 -17.31 -1.82 -1.15
CA ARG A 33 -16.61 -1.33 -2.34
C ARG A 33 -16.35 0.16 -2.18
N ARG A 34 -15.11 0.60 -2.42
CA ARG A 34 -14.79 2.03 -2.45
C ARG A 34 -15.55 2.71 -3.61
N PRO A 35 -15.96 3.98 -3.45
CA PRO A 35 -16.61 4.72 -4.53
C PRO A 35 -15.67 4.88 -5.73
N GLU A 36 -14.37 4.94 -5.48
CA GLU A 36 -13.34 5.11 -6.50
C GLU A 36 -12.47 3.84 -6.62
N THR A 37 -12.30 3.38 -7.86
CA THR A 37 -11.34 2.32 -8.22
C THR A 37 -10.05 2.93 -8.74
N LYS A 38 -8.92 2.65 -8.06
CA LYS A 38 -7.59 3.00 -8.58
C LYS A 38 -7.12 1.91 -9.54
N THR A 39 -6.93 2.27 -10.81
CA THR A 39 -6.39 1.34 -11.81
C THR A 39 -4.86 1.44 -11.84
N PRO A 40 -4.14 0.31 -11.70
CA PRO A 40 -2.69 0.31 -11.84
C PRO A 40 -2.29 0.58 -13.30
N PRO A 41 -1.11 1.17 -13.55
CA PRO A 41 -0.55 1.26 -14.90
C PRO A 41 -0.48 -0.12 -15.57
N ARG A 42 -0.73 -0.15 -16.89
CA ARG A 42 -0.78 -1.41 -17.65
C ARG A 42 0.56 -2.13 -17.82
N THR A 43 1.67 -1.43 -17.58
CA THR A 43 3.02 -1.98 -17.79
C THR A 43 3.80 -2.02 -16.48
N GLN A 44 4.54 -3.12 -16.27
CA GLN A 44 5.31 -3.36 -15.05
C GLN A 44 6.31 -2.23 -14.75
N ASN A 45 7.06 -1.77 -15.75
CA ASN A 45 8.01 -0.67 -15.58
C ASN A 45 7.31 0.60 -15.07
N ARG A 46 6.16 0.95 -15.66
CA ARG A 46 5.42 2.16 -15.27
C ARG A 46 4.82 2.02 -13.87
N LEU A 47 4.40 0.81 -13.49
CA LEU A 47 3.96 0.51 -12.13
C LEU A 47 5.11 0.71 -11.13
N TYR A 48 6.27 0.08 -11.36
CA TYR A 48 7.41 0.19 -10.44
C TYR A 48 7.95 1.62 -10.36
N THR A 49 8.08 2.32 -11.48
CA THR A 49 8.48 3.74 -11.47
C THR A 49 7.50 4.58 -10.65
N LYS A 50 6.19 4.35 -10.79
CA LYS A 50 5.17 5.06 -10.00
C LYS A 50 5.29 4.74 -8.50
N ILE A 51 5.43 3.46 -8.13
CA ILE A 51 5.61 3.04 -6.73
C ILE A 51 6.86 3.68 -6.12
N THR A 52 7.99 3.65 -6.83
CA THR A 52 9.25 4.25 -6.36
C THR A 52 9.09 5.75 -6.14
N MET A 53 8.46 6.46 -7.07
CA MET A 53 8.20 7.90 -6.93
C MET A 53 7.25 8.22 -5.76
N GLU A 54 6.16 7.47 -5.60
CA GLU A 54 5.19 7.69 -4.51
C GLU A 54 5.80 7.38 -3.12
N ARG A 55 6.68 6.38 -3.02
CA ARG A 55 7.32 5.99 -1.75
C ARG A 55 8.51 6.86 -1.37
N TYR A 56 9.37 7.22 -2.33
CA TYR A 56 10.66 7.87 -2.05
C TYR A 56 10.71 9.33 -2.52
N GLY A 57 9.69 9.82 -3.21
CA GLY A 57 9.65 11.17 -3.77
C GLY A 57 10.73 11.40 -4.84
N LEU A 58 10.86 12.66 -5.28
CA LEU A 58 11.83 13.04 -6.31
C LEU A 58 13.27 12.86 -5.82
N LEU A 59 13.58 13.37 -4.62
CA LEU A 59 14.92 13.32 -4.05
C LEU A 59 15.39 11.90 -3.76
N GLY A 60 14.54 11.05 -3.17
CA GLY A 60 14.90 9.66 -2.88
C GLY A 60 15.07 8.82 -4.15
N THR A 61 14.22 9.04 -5.16
CA THR A 61 14.35 8.38 -6.47
C THR A 61 15.64 8.82 -7.19
N ALA A 62 15.95 10.12 -7.21
CA ALA A 62 17.18 10.64 -7.81
C ALA A 62 18.45 10.10 -7.11
N GLY A 63 18.43 10.01 -5.78
CA GLY A 63 19.52 9.40 -5.02
C GLY A 63 19.72 7.92 -5.34
N MET A 64 18.64 7.17 -5.57
CA MET A 64 18.70 5.74 -5.92
C MET A 64 19.25 5.53 -7.33
N VAL A 65 18.83 6.35 -8.30
CA VAL A 65 19.38 6.36 -9.67
C VAL A 65 20.86 6.74 -9.64
N GLY A 66 21.23 7.76 -8.87
CA GLY A 66 22.62 8.19 -8.71
C GLY A 66 23.52 7.08 -8.14
N LYS A 67 23.06 6.39 -7.10
CA LYS A 67 23.78 5.23 -6.54
C LYS A 67 24.00 4.12 -7.57
N ASN A 68 22.95 3.78 -8.33
CA ASN A 68 23.05 2.76 -9.37
C ASN A 68 24.04 3.15 -10.48
N LEU A 69 23.97 4.41 -10.97
CA LEU A 69 24.89 4.93 -11.98
C LEU A 69 26.35 4.98 -11.50
N LEU A 70 26.57 5.22 -10.20
CA LEU A 70 27.90 5.23 -9.58
C LEU A 70 28.38 3.82 -9.16
N GLY A 71 27.63 2.75 -9.49
CA GLY A 71 27.97 1.38 -9.11
C GLY A 71 27.88 1.11 -7.61
N MET A 72 27.26 2.00 -6.84
CA MET A 72 27.02 1.83 -5.41
C MET A 72 25.83 0.88 -5.24
N LYS A 73 25.93 -0.06 -4.28
CA LYS A 73 24.81 -0.95 -3.94
C LYS A 73 23.57 -0.11 -3.60
N VAL A 74 22.47 -0.47 -4.26
CA VAL A 74 21.13 0.11 -4.09
C VAL A 74 20.52 -0.38 -2.78
#